data_AF-A0A8B3S1T2-F1
#
_entry.id   AF-A0A8B3S1T2-F1
#
_cell.length_a   1.000
_cell.length_b   1.000
_cell.length_c   1.000
_cell.angle_alpha   90.00
_cell.angle_beta   90.00
_cell.angle_gamma   90.00
#
_symmetry.space_group_name_H-M   'P 1'
#
loop_
_entity.id
_entity.type
_entity.pdbx_description
1 polymer ?
#
loop_
_entity_poly.entity_id
_entity_poly.type
_entity_poly.pdbx_seq_one_letter_code
_entity_poly.pdbx_strand_id
1 'polypeptide(L)' 'MDNKPYHVNKGLILLADNHFELVNPICPICGSYCVIRQEFQERNPILGEFGSCEIYMRRYLCKKCHRKFVTQLNLVV' A
#
# COMPACT_ATOMS: atom_id res chain seq x y z
N MET A 1 -26.16 -16.82 -2.10
CA MET A 1 -24.74 -16.56 -2.45
C MET A 1 -24.67 -15.12 -2.93
N ASP A 2 -24.48 -14.18 -2.02
CA ASP A 2 -24.41 -12.76 -2.33
C ASP A 2 -22.99 -12.39 -2.77
N ASN A 3 -22.82 -12.25 -4.08
CA ASN A 3 -21.58 -11.82 -4.71
C ASN A 3 -21.56 -10.28 -4.77
N LYS A 4 -21.45 -9.63 -3.61
CA LYS A 4 -21.16 -8.19 -3.56
C LYS A 4 -19.65 -7.98 -3.71
N PRO A 5 -19.18 -7.11 -4.62
CA PRO A 5 -17.78 -6.73 -4.63
C PRO A 5 -17.51 -6.00 -3.32
N TYR A 6 -16.68 -6.60 -2.46
CA TYR A 6 -16.18 -5.94 -1.27
C TYR A 6 -15.31 -4.76 -1.72
N HIS A 7 -15.93 -3.61 -1.96
CA HIS A 7 -15.27 -2.31 -1.99
C HIS A 7 -14.83 -1.97 -0.55
N VAL A 8 -13.94 -2.78 0.02
CA VAL A 8 -13.17 -2.35 1.18
C VAL A 8 -12.32 -1.20 0.67
N ASN A 9 -12.45 -0.02 1.27
CA ASN A 9 -11.62 1.14 0.98
C ASN A 9 -10.13 0.73 0.92
N LYS A 10 -9.63 0.44 -0.29
CA LYS A 10 -8.21 0.21 -0.61
C LYS A 10 -7.47 1.56 -0.72
N GLY A 11 -7.96 2.56 0.01
CA GLY A 11 -7.45 3.93 -0.06
C GLY A 11 -6.00 3.97 0.40
N LEU A 12 -5.16 4.57 -0.42
CA LEU A 12 -3.85 5.06 -0.02
C LEU A 12 -4.09 6.40 0.69
N ILE A 13 -3.58 6.54 1.92
CA ILE A 13 -3.57 7.82 2.63
C ILE A 13 -2.18 8.44 2.56
N LEU A 14 -2.17 9.75 2.36
CA LEU A 14 -1.00 10.59 2.53
C LEU A 14 -0.97 11.08 3.99
N LEU A 15 0.11 10.77 4.68
CA LEU A 15 0.47 11.29 5.99
C LEU A 15 1.41 12.49 5.82
N ALA A 16 1.88 13.05 6.94
CA ALA A 16 2.92 14.09 6.92
C ALA A 16 4.21 13.59 6.23
N ASP A 17 5.02 14.53 5.73
CA ASP A 17 6.36 14.28 5.19
C ASP A 17 6.40 13.23 4.06
N ASN A 18 5.44 13.28 3.13
CA ASN A 18 5.37 12.37 1.97
C ASN A 18 5.29 10.87 2.32
N HIS A 19 4.75 10.53 3.49
CA HIS A 19 4.56 9.15 3.91
C HIS A 19 3.20 8.61 3.46
N PHE A 20 3.18 7.46 2.82
CA PHE A 20 1.99 6.82 2.29
C PHE A 20 1.72 5.47 2.94
N GLU A 21 0.47 5.21 3.29
CA GLU A 21 0.05 3.90 3.79
C GLU A 21 -1.40 3.54 3.39
N LEU A 22 -1.74 2.25 3.38
CA LEU A 22 -3.09 1.75 3.22
C LEU A 22 -3.87 1.87 4.53
N VAL A 23 -5.11 2.35 4.42
CA VAL A 23 -6.06 2.40 5.55
C VAL A 23 -6.43 0.99 6.03
N ASN A 24 -6.80 0.11 5.09
CA ASN A 24 -7.22 -1.26 5.36
C ASN A 24 -6.40 -2.23 4.50
N PRO A 25 -5.15 -2.55 4.90
CA PRO A 25 -4.27 -3.37 4.09
C PRO A 25 -4.79 -4.81 4.00
N ILE A 26 -5.06 -5.26 2.78
CA ILE A 26 -5.37 -6.66 2.47
C ILE A 26 -4.15 -7.26 1.79
N CYS A 27 -3.74 -8.46 2.20
CA CYS A 27 -2.65 -9.16 1.54
C CYS A 27 -2.98 -9.41 0.06
N PRO A 28 -2.23 -8.86 -0.90
CA PRO A 28 -2.53 -9.02 -2.33
C PRO A 28 -2.26 -10.46 -2.81
N ILE A 29 -1.59 -11.28 -2.00
CA ILE A 29 -1.17 -12.63 -2.38
C ILE A 29 -2.17 -13.69 -1.90
N CYS A 30 -2.80 -13.49 -0.74
CA CYS A 30 -3.72 -14.48 -0.17
C CYS A 30 -5.09 -13.92 0.27
N GLY A 31 -5.35 -12.62 0.04
CA GLY A 31 -6.61 -11.96 0.38
C GLY A 31 -6.87 -11.78 1.88
N SER A 32 -5.91 -12.10 2.75
CA SER A 32 -6.09 -12.02 4.20
C SER A 32 -6.01 -10.58 4.72
N TYR A 33 -6.88 -10.26 5.67
CA TYR A 33 -6.84 -9.02 6.47
C TYR A 33 -5.85 -9.11 7.65
N CYS A 34 -5.27 -10.29 7.92
CA CYS A 34 -4.28 -10.48 8.98
C CYS A 34 -2.93 -9.90 8.53
N VAL A 35 -2.84 -8.58 8.52
CA VAL A 35 -1.68 -7.82 8.03
C VAL A 35 -1.19 -6.89 9.14
N ILE A 36 0.12 -6.85 9.34
CA ILE A 36 0.76 -5.88 10.23
C ILE A 36 1.51 -4.82 9.43
N ARG A 37 1.48 -3.56 9.92
CA ARG A 37 2.32 -2.46 9.44
C ARG A 37 3.78 -2.73 9.84
N GLN A 38 4.71 -2.42 8.95
CA GLN A 38 6.16 -2.47 9.19
C GLN A 38 6.79 -1.09 9.00
N GLU A 39 8.12 -1.02 8.90
CA GLU A 39 8.84 0.21 8.57
C GLU A 39 8.42 0.80 7.22
N PHE A 40 8.71 2.09 7.03
CA PHE A 40 8.58 2.72 5.73
C PHE A 40 9.78 2.37 4.84
N GLN A 41 9.53 2.32 3.54
CA GLN A 41 10.55 2.19 2.50
C GLN A 41 10.57 3.47 1.68
N GLU A 42 11.72 4.14 1.63
CA GLU A 42 11.95 5.27 0.74
C GLU A 42 11.85 4.84 -0.74
N ARG A 43 11.25 5.69 -1.55
CA ARG A 43 11.21 5.57 -3.01
C ARG A 43 11.37 6.94 -3.64
N ASN A 44 11.99 6.95 -4.82
CA ASN A 44 12.20 8.15 -5.61
C ASN A 44 11.55 7.99 -7.00
N PRO A 45 10.21 7.88 -7.10
CA PRO A 45 9.53 7.85 -8.40
C PRO A 45 9.78 9.14 -9.19
N ILE A 46 9.88 9.00 -10.51
CA ILE A 46 9.93 10.13 -11.43
C ILE A 46 8.49 10.51 -11.80
N LEU A 47 8.08 11.72 -11.41
CA LEU A 47 6.74 12.26 -11.65
C LEU A 47 6.72 13.15 -12.90
N GLY A 48 6.91 12.54 -14.07
CA GLY A 48 6.88 13.26 -15.34
C GLY A 48 7.79 14.49 -15.37
N GLU A 49 7.23 15.65 -15.66
CA GLU A 49 7.94 16.94 -15.73
C GLU A 49 8.43 17.46 -14.37
N PHE A 50 7.87 16.96 -13.26
CA PHE A 50 8.25 17.38 -11.91
C PHE A 50 9.54 16.71 -11.40
N GLY A 51 10.10 15.76 -12.15
CA GLY A 51 11.34 15.07 -11.79
C GLY A 51 11.15 14.02 -10.69
N SER A 52 12.26 13.64 -10.05
CA SER A 52 12.25 12.66 -8.94
C SER A 52 11.64 13.27 -7.69
N CYS A 53 10.68 12.57 -7.08
CA CYS A 53 10.07 12.95 -5.81
C CYS A 53 10.39 11.91 -4.75
N GLU A 54 10.92 12.34 -3.60
CA GLU A 54 11.15 11.46 -2.46
C GLU A 54 9.84 11.20 -1.71
N ILE A 55 9.47 9.93 -1.59
CA ILE A 55 8.29 9.46 -0.88
C ILE A 55 8.61 8.24 -0.02
N TYR A 56 7.79 8.00 0.98
CA TYR A 56 7.99 6.89 1.92
C TYR A 56 6.77 5.97 1.93
N MET A 57 6.93 4.73 1.47
CA MET A 57 5.83 3.77 1.38
C MET A 57 5.84 2.80 2.56
N ARG A 58 4.72 2.68 3.26
CA ARG A 58 4.57 1.71 4.35
C ARG A 58 4.73 0.28 3.82
N ARG A 59 5.57 -0.53 4.49
CA ARG A 59 5.66 -1.97 4.25
C ARG A 59 4.68 -2.73 5.12
N TYR A 60 4.29 -3.90 4.64
CA TYR A 60 3.34 -4.79 5.30
C TYR A 60 3.83 -6.22 5.33
N LEU A 61 3.49 -6.94 6.40
CA LEU A 61 3.67 -8.38 6.50
C LEU A 61 2.31 -9.05 6.73
N CYS A 62 1.95 -9.99 5.86
CA CYS A 62 0.78 -10.83 6.10
C CYS A 62 1.14 -11.93 7.12
N LYS A 63 0.42 -12.00 8.24
CA LYS A 63 0.59 -13.06 9.25
C LYS A 63 0.08 -14.42 8.78
N LYS A 64 -0.78 -14.48 7.76
CA LYS A 64 -1.33 -15.74 7.22
C LYS A 64 -0.38 -16.43 6.25
N CYS A 65 0.15 -15.71 5.26
CA CYS A 65 1.04 -16.29 4.24
C CYS A 65 2.51 -15.91 4.45
N HIS A 66 2.82 -15.14 5.49
CA HIS A 66 4.18 -14.69 5.86
C HIS A 66 4.92 -13.88 4.78
N ARG A 67 4.22 -13.43 3.74
CA ARG A 67 4.82 -12.62 2.68
C ARG A 67 4.74 -11.14 3.00
N LYS A 68 5.81 -10.43 2.65
CA LYS A 68 5.89 -8.97 2.71
C LYS A 68 5.35 -8.37 1.43
N PHE A 69 4.72 -7.21 1.54
CA PHE A 69 4.26 -6.44 0.39
C PHE A 69 4.24 -4.94 0.72
N VAL A 70 4.11 -4.15 -0.34
CA VAL A 70 4.05 -2.68 -0.35
C VAL A 70 3.01 -2.30 -1.38
N THR A 71 2.36 -1.16 -1.20
CA THR A 71 1.46 -0.64 -2.23
C THR A 71 2.27 -0.26 -3.46
N GLN A 72 1.76 -0.62 -4.63
CA GLN A 72 2.32 -0.15 -5.90
C GLN A 72 1.75 1.23 -6.20
N LEU A 73 2.61 2.20 -6.51
CA LEU A 73 2.20 3.55 -6.90
C LEU A 73 1.55 3.59 -8.29
N ASN A 74 1.71 2.53 -9.10
CA ASN A 74 1.11 2.38 -10.43
C ASN A 74 -0.43 2.30 -10.42
N LEU A 75 -1.09 2.44 -9.27
CA LEU A 75 -2.54 2.47 -9.13
C LEU A 75 -3.12 3.90 -9.03
N VAL A 76 -2.29 4.93 -9.17
CA VAL A 76 -2.68 6.36 -9.01
C VAL A 76 -2.53 7.16 -10.32
N VAL A 77 -2.31 6.50 -11.46
CA VAL A 77 -2.27 7.13 -12.80
C VAL A 77 -3.40 6.58 -13.66
#